data_AF-A0AAW0VP27-F1
#
_entry.id   AF-A0AAW0VP27-F1
#
_cell.length_a   1.000
_cell.length_b   1.000
_cell.length_c   1.000
_cell.angle_alpha   90.00
_cell.angle_beta   90.00
_cell.angle_gamma   90.00
#
_symmetry.space_group_name_H-M   'P 1'
#
loop_
_entity.id
_entity.type
_entity.pdbx_description
1 polymer ?
#
loop_
_entity_poly.entity_id
_entity_poly.type
_entity_poly.pdbx_seq_one_letter_code
_entity_poly.pdbx_strand_id
1 'polypeptide(L)'
;MLFVAAWMLIGLAHKCQADVIIISTLNNKTFTAVGDLPALFGPPIPLTGFKGYAQYVMPPDACTKLHPPPKLKNITGPWIGIVKRYNCAFVEKVLNAQIAGYDAVIVHNVGSNSIQPMGSDNQSLSEKVSIPSVFIGQEDAFMIIENFLYDKGYILEITDDLPFNLQNYLVPFAITIGICFIVMLTFM
;
A
#
# COMPACT_ATOMS: atom_id res chain seq x y z
N MET A 1 8.71 -10.78 -39.19
CA MET A 1 7.69 -11.30 -38.27
C MET A 1 8.19 -11.51 -36.83
N LEU A 2 9.48 -11.83 -36.60
CA LEU A 2 10.07 -11.93 -35.25
C LEU A 2 10.19 -10.61 -34.47
N PHE A 3 10.29 -9.47 -35.17
CA PHE A 3 10.47 -8.15 -34.52
C PHE A 3 9.21 -7.56 -33.88
N VAL A 4 8.01 -8.00 -34.28
CA VAL A 4 6.74 -7.47 -33.74
C VAL A 4 6.41 -8.09 -32.37
N ALA A 5 6.81 -9.35 -32.16
CA ALA A 5 6.60 -10.06 -30.89
C ALA A 5 7.47 -9.48 -29.76
N ALA A 6 8.67 -8.99 -30.06
CA ALA A 6 9.58 -8.41 -29.08
C ALA A 6 9.08 -7.07 -28.50
N TRP A 7 8.36 -6.27 -29.28
CA TRP A 7 7.81 -4.99 -28.83
C TRP A 7 6.53 -5.13 -28.00
N MET A 8 5.75 -6.21 -28.18
CA MET A 8 4.59 -6.49 -27.31
C MET A 8 4.99 -6.95 -25.90
N LEU A 9 6.20 -7.51 -25.71
CA LEU A 9 6.69 -7.92 -24.39
C LEU A 9 7.18 -6.74 -23.53
N ILE A 10 7.64 -5.65 -24.15
CA ILE A 10 8.18 -4.48 -23.44
C ILE A 10 7.06 -3.58 -22.88
N GLY A 11 5.82 -3.69 -23.39
CA GLY A 11 4.67 -2.90 -22.94
C GLY A 11 3.99 -3.38 -21.64
N LEU A 12 4.43 -4.49 -21.03
CA LEU A 12 3.75 -5.11 -19.88
C LEU A 12 4.41 -4.83 -18.52
N ALA A 13 5.54 -4.12 -18.48
CA ALA A 13 6.27 -3.87 -17.24
C ALA A 13 5.98 -2.49 -16.62
N HIS A 14 4.70 -2.17 -16.38
CA HIS A 14 4.33 -1.07 -15.49
C HIS A 14 3.11 -1.42 -14.65
N LYS A 15 3.26 -2.35 -13.70
CA LYS A 15 2.38 -2.42 -12.53
C LYS A 15 3.17 -2.85 -11.31
N CYS A 16 3.79 -1.89 -10.65
CA CYS A 16 4.04 -1.97 -9.21
C CYS A 16 2.84 -1.26 -8.58
N GLN A 17 1.77 -2.00 -8.33
CA GLN A 17 0.67 -1.52 -7.50
C GLN A 17 0.88 -2.23 -6.16
N ALA A 18 1.33 -1.49 -5.16
CA ALA A 18 0.99 -1.87 -3.80
C ALA A 18 -0.47 -1.44 -3.61
N ASP A 19 -1.27 -2.25 -2.91
CA ASP A 19 -2.66 -1.92 -2.62
C ASP A 19 -2.95 -1.94 -1.10
N VAL A 20 -3.63 -0.90 -0.61
CA VAL A 20 -4.23 -0.89 0.74
C VAL A 20 -5.68 -1.33 0.62
N ILE A 21 -5.99 -2.48 1.22
CA ILE A 21 -7.29 -3.12 1.16
C ILE A 21 -8.10 -2.80 2.42
N ILE A 22 -9.37 -2.43 2.24
CA ILE A 22 -10.30 -2.16 3.34
C ILE A 22 -11.18 -3.39 3.57
N ILE A 23 -11.15 -3.93 4.79
CA ILE A 23 -11.83 -5.18 5.15
C ILE A 23 -12.79 -4.93 6.30
N SER A 24 -14.03 -5.40 6.17
CA SER A 24 -15.01 -5.33 7.24
C SER A 24 -14.72 -6.38 8.32
N THR A 25 -14.72 -5.97 9.59
CA THR A 25 -14.50 -6.91 10.70
C THR A 25 -15.68 -7.85 10.95
N LEU A 26 -16.86 -7.53 10.41
CA LEU A 26 -18.09 -8.31 10.65
C LEU A 26 -18.15 -9.58 9.80
N ASN A 27 -17.76 -9.47 8.52
CA ASN A 27 -17.90 -10.55 7.55
C ASN A 27 -16.58 -10.92 6.86
N ASN A 28 -15.48 -10.27 7.23
CA ASN A 28 -14.15 -10.45 6.64
C ASN A 28 -14.15 -10.32 5.11
N LYS A 29 -15.06 -9.49 4.57
CA LYS A 29 -15.12 -9.20 3.13
C LYS A 29 -14.33 -7.94 2.83
N THR A 30 -13.58 -8.01 1.75
CA THR A 30 -12.99 -6.84 1.10
C THR A 30 -14.10 -5.91 0.61
N PHE A 31 -14.07 -4.67 1.07
CA PHE A 31 -15.00 -3.63 0.65
C PHE A 31 -14.47 -2.91 -0.60
N THR A 32 -13.24 -2.41 -0.53
CA THR A 32 -12.55 -1.75 -1.64
C THR A 32 -11.04 -1.80 -1.41
N ALA A 33 -10.26 -1.40 -2.41
CA ALA A 33 -8.82 -1.23 -2.34
C ALA A 33 -8.44 0.15 -2.90
N VAL A 34 -7.35 0.72 -2.37
CA VAL A 34 -6.78 1.99 -2.85
C VAL A 34 -5.34 1.74 -3.29
N GLY A 35 -4.93 2.43 -4.35
CA GLY A 35 -3.56 2.31 -4.84
C GLY A 35 -2.59 2.98 -3.89
N ASP A 36 -1.48 2.32 -3.61
CA ASP A 36 -0.40 2.87 -2.81
C ASP A 36 0.97 2.60 -3.44
N LEU A 37 1.99 3.13 -2.77
CA LEU A 37 3.39 2.87 -3.09
C LEU A 37 4.19 2.75 -1.81
N PRO A 38 4.99 1.68 -1.63
CA PRO A 38 5.77 1.47 -0.43
C PRO A 38 6.92 2.46 -0.31
N ALA A 39 7.34 2.71 0.93
CA ALA A 39 8.52 3.48 1.22
C ALA A 39 9.79 2.79 0.73
N LEU A 40 10.79 3.57 0.35
CA LEU A 40 12.14 3.08 0.02
C LEU A 40 13.01 2.89 1.28
N PHE A 41 12.40 2.94 2.47
CA PHE A 41 13.04 2.83 3.77
C PHE A 41 12.17 2.02 4.73
N GLY A 42 12.75 1.57 5.83
CA GLY A 42 12.08 0.68 6.77
C GLY A 42 11.99 -0.76 6.26
N PRO A 43 11.35 -1.66 7.02
CA PRO A 43 11.16 -3.03 6.60
C PRO A 43 10.18 -3.13 5.42
N PRO A 44 10.31 -4.16 4.56
CA PRO A 44 9.33 -4.46 3.53
C PRO A 44 7.98 -4.83 4.16
N ILE A 45 6.90 -4.66 3.39
CA ILE A 45 5.58 -5.15 3.79
C ILE A 45 5.64 -6.69 3.88
N PRO A 46 5.10 -7.30 4.95
CA PRO A 46 5.04 -8.76 5.05
C PRO A 46 4.28 -9.37 3.87
N LEU A 47 4.79 -10.47 3.32
CA LEU A 47 4.11 -11.20 2.22
C LEU A 47 2.71 -11.71 2.59
N THR A 48 2.42 -11.85 3.89
CA THR A 48 1.10 -12.22 4.38
C THR A 48 0.12 -11.05 4.48
N GLY A 49 0.54 -9.84 4.07
CA GLY A 49 -0.13 -8.58 4.35
C GLY A 49 0.06 -8.12 5.79
N PHE A 50 -0.09 -6.81 6.01
CA PHE A 50 -0.10 -6.18 7.32
C PHE A 50 -1.52 -5.70 7.65
N LYS A 51 -2.20 -6.38 8.58
CA LYS A 51 -3.58 -6.06 8.99
C LYS A 51 -3.60 -5.25 10.27
N GLY A 52 -4.21 -4.07 10.26
CA GLY A 52 -4.31 -3.24 11.46
C GLY A 52 -5.48 -2.26 11.45
N TYR A 53 -5.71 -1.64 12.61
CA TYR A 53 -6.74 -0.63 12.79
C TYR A 53 -6.23 0.74 12.39
N ALA A 54 -6.99 1.43 11.53
CA ALA A 54 -6.62 2.75 11.06
C ALA A 54 -6.99 3.85 12.07
N GLN A 55 -6.03 4.73 12.34
CA GLN A 55 -6.25 5.94 13.12
C GLN A 55 -5.57 7.11 12.42
N TYR A 56 -6.33 8.18 12.18
CA TYR A 56 -5.75 9.46 11.76
C TYR A 56 -4.96 10.08 12.92
N VAL A 57 -3.68 10.33 12.73
CA VAL A 57 -2.79 10.72 13.83
C VAL A 57 -3.00 12.18 14.26
N MET A 58 -2.59 12.51 15.48
CA MET A 58 -2.59 13.87 15.99
C MET A 58 -1.24 14.22 16.64
N PRO A 59 -0.55 15.30 16.20
CA PRO A 59 -0.88 16.17 15.07
C PRO A 59 -0.81 15.48 13.70
N PRO A 60 -1.60 15.92 12.70
CA PRO A 60 -1.72 15.22 11.43
C PRO A 60 -0.43 15.09 10.63
N ASP A 61 0.50 16.04 10.78
CA ASP A 61 1.74 16.05 10.04
C ASP A 61 2.83 15.14 10.65
N ALA A 62 2.62 14.60 11.86
CA ALA A 62 3.59 13.77 12.56
C ALA A 62 5.02 14.37 12.66
N CYS A 63 5.16 15.70 12.62
CA CYS A 63 6.47 16.36 12.71
C CYS A 63 6.88 16.64 14.16
N THR A 64 5.99 16.36 15.11
CA THR A 64 6.25 16.48 16.54
C THR A 64 5.72 15.24 17.24
N LYS A 65 5.87 15.19 18.57
CA LYS A 65 5.38 14.08 19.38
C LYS A 65 3.89 13.83 19.13
N LEU A 66 3.59 12.64 18.61
CA LEU A 66 2.23 12.19 18.35
C LEU A 66 1.55 11.68 19.62
N HIS A 67 0.21 11.76 19.62
CA HIS A 67 -0.60 10.98 20.54
C HIS A 67 -0.46 9.48 20.24
N PRO A 68 -0.40 8.62 21.26
CA PRO A 68 -0.38 7.18 21.06
C PRO A 68 -1.73 6.69 20.51
N PRO A 69 -1.78 5.49 19.90
CA PRO A 69 -3.03 4.90 19.48
C PRO A 69 -4.03 4.74 20.65
N PRO A 70 -5.36 4.77 20.37
CA PRO A 70 -6.37 4.59 21.39
C PRO A 70 -6.21 3.29 22.18
N LYS A 71 -6.17 3.38 23.51
CA LYS A 71 -6.12 2.21 24.40
C LYS A 71 -7.53 1.67 24.66
N LEU A 72 -8.04 0.86 23.74
CA LEU A 72 -9.38 0.28 23.82
C LEU A 72 -9.32 -1.19 24.20
N LYS A 73 -10.05 -1.60 25.25
CA LYS A 73 -10.06 -2.99 25.74
C LYS A 73 -10.55 -4.01 24.70
N ASN A 74 -11.36 -3.56 23.75
CA ASN A 74 -11.95 -4.42 22.71
C ASN A 74 -11.07 -4.53 21.45
N ILE A 75 -9.97 -3.78 21.38
CA ILE A 75 -9.06 -3.76 20.23
C ILE A 75 -7.69 -4.25 20.70
N THR A 76 -7.29 -5.43 20.21
CA THR A 76 -6.04 -6.09 20.58
C THR A 76 -5.09 -6.29 19.38
N GLY A 77 -5.39 -5.63 18.25
CA GLY A 77 -4.59 -5.68 17.03
C GLY A 77 -3.61 -4.51 16.88
N PRO A 78 -2.74 -4.57 15.85
CA PRO A 78 -1.78 -3.51 15.57
C PRO A 78 -2.46 -2.27 15.00
N TRP A 79 -1.76 -1.14 15.09
CA TRP A 79 -2.28 0.17 14.70
C TRP A 79 -1.58 0.74 13.47
N ILE A 80 -2.39 1.25 12.55
CA ILE A 80 -1.93 1.93 11.34
C ILE A 80 -2.19 3.42 11.50
N GLY A 81 -1.12 4.22 11.53
CA GLY A 81 -1.19 5.67 11.61
C GLY A 81 -1.38 6.29 10.23
N ILE A 82 -2.46 7.03 10.02
CA ILE A 82 -2.65 7.83 8.78
C ILE A 82 -2.11 9.23 9.01
N VAL A 83 -1.13 9.63 8.21
CA VAL A 83 -0.32 10.84 8.37
C VAL A 83 -0.41 11.72 7.14
N LYS A 84 -0.52 13.04 7.34
CA LYS A 84 -0.55 14.06 6.30
C LYS A 84 0.84 14.39 5.78
N ARG A 85 0.99 14.52 4.45
CA ARG A 85 2.21 15.04 3.79
C ARG A 85 2.50 16.51 4.17
N TYR A 86 3.78 16.89 4.01
CA TYR A 86 4.41 18.21 4.21
C TYR A 86 4.91 18.49 5.64
N ASN A 87 5.53 19.66 5.86
CA ASN A 87 6.14 20.15 7.10
C ASN A 87 7.46 19.49 7.54
N CYS A 88 7.64 18.18 7.32
CA CYS A 88 8.88 17.46 7.63
C CYS A 88 9.09 16.27 6.67
N ALA A 89 10.26 15.64 6.74
CA ALA A 89 10.63 14.52 5.88
C ALA A 89 9.79 13.25 6.14
N PHE A 90 9.63 12.40 5.12
CA PHE A 90 8.85 11.17 5.25
C PHE A 90 9.37 10.23 6.36
N VAL A 91 10.69 10.04 6.44
CA VAL A 91 11.29 9.21 7.49
C VAL A 91 11.00 9.74 8.89
N GLU A 92 11.02 11.06 9.07
CA GLU A 92 10.74 11.69 10.37
C GLU A 92 9.29 11.44 10.80
N LYS A 93 8.34 11.53 9.86
CA LYS A 93 6.93 11.19 10.10
C LYS A 93 6.74 9.76 10.59
N VAL A 94 7.34 8.81 9.86
CA VAL A 94 7.22 7.38 10.15
C VAL A 94 7.90 7.05 11.48
N LEU A 95 9.06 7.65 11.74
CA LEU A 95 9.80 7.46 13.00
C LEU A 95 9.03 8.03 14.20
N ASN A 96 8.41 9.20 14.07
CA ASN A 96 7.58 9.78 15.14
C ASN A 96 6.33 8.94 15.43
N ALA A 97 5.70 8.36 14.40
CA ALA A 97 4.60 7.41 14.55
C ALA A 97 5.04 6.12 15.24
N GLN A 98 6.19 5.57 14.84
CA GLN A 98 6.80 4.42 15.51
C GLN A 98 7.04 4.69 16.99
N ILE A 99 7.63 5.84 17.34
CA ILE A 99 7.89 6.23 18.73
C ILE A 99 6.59 6.38 19.53
N ALA A 100 5.50 6.81 18.90
CA ALA A 100 4.19 6.92 19.53
C ALA A 100 3.49 5.55 19.71
N GLY A 101 4.02 4.48 19.13
CA GLY A 101 3.52 3.11 19.27
C GLY A 101 2.58 2.68 18.15
N TYR A 102 2.67 3.28 16.96
CA TYR A 102 2.05 2.75 15.75
C TYR A 102 2.92 1.65 15.13
N ASP A 103 2.29 0.67 14.52
CA ASP A 103 2.94 -0.53 13.99
C ASP A 103 3.11 -0.49 12.46
N ALA A 104 2.41 0.40 11.76
CA ALA A 104 2.61 0.75 10.36
C ALA A 104 2.09 2.17 10.08
N VAL A 105 2.49 2.75 8.95
CA VAL A 105 2.12 4.13 8.59
C VAL A 105 1.63 4.25 7.16
N ILE A 106 0.53 4.96 6.97
CA ILE A 106 0.03 5.40 5.67
C ILE A 106 0.22 6.90 5.59
N VAL A 107 1.07 7.37 4.67
CA VAL A 107 1.23 8.80 4.39
C VAL A 107 0.33 9.16 3.23
N HIS A 108 -0.52 10.17 3.39
CA HIS A 108 -1.37 10.63 2.31
C HIS A 108 -0.92 11.96 1.71
N ASN A 109 -1.15 12.09 0.41
CA ASN A 109 -0.89 13.33 -0.30
C ASN A 109 -1.87 14.45 0.09
N VAL A 110 -1.54 15.68 -0.28
CA VAL A 110 -2.34 16.87 -0.04
C VAL A 110 -2.38 17.70 -1.33
N GLY A 111 -3.58 18.06 -1.77
CA GLY A 111 -3.88 18.77 -3.01
C GLY A 111 -3.79 17.92 -4.28
N SER A 112 -3.58 16.60 -4.18
CA SER A 112 -3.41 15.72 -5.35
C SER A 112 -3.66 14.26 -4.98
N ASN A 113 -4.07 13.44 -5.96
CA ASN A 113 -4.12 11.97 -5.85
C ASN A 113 -2.89 11.29 -6.47
N SER A 114 -1.90 12.08 -6.89
CA SER A 114 -0.64 11.51 -7.39
C SER A 114 0.10 10.79 -6.26
N ILE A 115 0.45 9.54 -6.51
CA ILE A 115 1.29 8.74 -5.61
C ILE A 115 2.76 9.05 -5.92
N GLN A 116 3.59 9.17 -4.89
CA GLN A 116 4.99 9.54 -5.03
C GLN A 116 5.87 8.64 -4.15
N PRO A 117 7.08 8.28 -4.62
CA PRO A 117 7.98 7.45 -3.82
C PRO A 117 8.43 8.19 -2.57
N MET A 118 8.34 7.51 -1.43
CA MET A 118 8.88 8.03 -0.17
C MET A 118 10.33 7.61 -0.02
N GLY A 119 11.24 8.53 -0.35
CA GLY A 119 12.67 8.38 -0.14
C GLY A 119 13.18 9.08 1.12
N SER A 120 14.46 8.88 1.40
CA SER A 120 15.19 9.55 2.49
C SER A 120 16.61 9.85 2.06
N ASP A 121 17.05 11.08 2.30
CA ASP A 121 18.44 11.48 2.08
C ASP A 121 19.32 11.15 3.30
N ASN A 122 18.71 10.78 4.43
CA ASN A 122 19.42 10.48 5.67
C ASN A 122 19.36 8.97 5.99
N GLN A 123 20.39 8.26 5.55
CA GLN A 123 20.57 6.82 5.80
C GLN A 123 20.43 6.47 7.29
N SER A 124 21.07 7.25 8.17
CA SER A 124 21.09 6.96 9.62
C SER A 124 19.73 7.09 10.31
N LEU A 125 18.81 7.88 9.76
CA LEU A 125 17.43 7.94 10.22
C LEU A 125 16.60 6.79 9.65
N SER A 126 16.85 6.44 8.38
CA SER A 126 16.15 5.37 7.67
C SER A 126 16.38 4.01 8.33
N GLU A 127 17.59 3.75 8.82
CA GLU A 127 17.95 2.53 9.56
C GLU A 127 17.25 2.39 10.92
N LYS A 128 16.72 3.49 11.48
CA LYS A 128 15.98 3.46 12.75
C LYS A 128 14.49 3.12 12.56
N VAL A 129 14.00 3.15 11.33
CA VAL A 129 12.62 2.80 11.01
C VAL A 129 12.49 1.27 10.98
N SER A 130 11.60 0.75 11.82
CA SER A 130 11.33 -0.67 12.02
C SER A 130 9.88 -1.04 11.74
N ILE A 131 9.08 -0.13 11.18
CA ILE A 131 7.68 -0.36 10.79
C ILE A 131 7.49 -0.10 9.28
N PRO A 132 6.65 -0.89 8.58
CA PRO A 132 6.38 -0.67 7.16
C PRO A 132 5.58 0.62 6.95
N SER A 133 5.75 1.24 5.80
CA SER A 133 5.00 2.44 5.45
C SER A 133 4.73 2.57 3.96
N VAL A 134 3.59 3.18 3.63
CA VAL A 134 3.08 3.33 2.25
C VAL A 134 2.53 4.73 2.01
N PHE A 135 2.45 5.12 0.73
CA PHE A 135 1.96 6.42 0.31
C PHE A 135 0.68 6.30 -0.54
N ILE A 136 -0.36 7.07 -0.21
CA ILE A 136 -1.65 7.08 -0.93
C ILE A 136 -2.06 8.48 -1.41
N GLY A 137 -3.02 8.53 -2.34
CA GLY A 137 -3.65 9.77 -2.81
C GLY A 137 -4.49 10.48 -1.74
N GLN A 138 -4.81 11.75 -1.97
CA GLN A 138 -5.62 12.54 -1.02
C GLN A 138 -7.06 12.02 -0.93
N GLU A 139 -7.74 11.82 -2.06
CA GLU A 139 -9.14 11.38 -2.09
C GLU A 139 -9.33 10.02 -1.40
N ASP A 140 -8.41 9.08 -1.67
CA ASP A 140 -8.38 7.76 -1.03
C ASP A 140 -8.21 7.89 0.48
N ALA A 141 -7.32 8.76 0.94
CA ALA A 141 -7.13 9.00 2.36
C ALA A 141 -8.35 9.62 3.02
N PHE A 142 -9.01 10.58 2.39
CA PHE A 142 -10.24 11.18 2.93
C PHE A 142 -11.37 10.15 3.02
N MET A 143 -11.51 9.29 2.01
CA MET A 143 -12.45 8.18 2.04
C MET A 143 -12.20 7.25 3.25
N ILE A 144 -10.93 6.91 3.52
CA ILE A 144 -10.52 6.11 4.69
C ILE A 144 -10.79 6.84 6.01
N ILE A 145 -10.41 8.11 6.12
CA ILE A 145 -10.53 8.90 7.35
C ILE A 145 -12.01 9.13 7.73
N GLU A 146 -12.89 9.31 6.75
CA GLU A 146 -14.31 9.58 7.02
C GLU A 146 -15.10 8.30 7.36
N ASN A 147 -14.76 7.16 6.74
CA ASN A 147 -15.64 5.99 6.74
C ASN A 147 -15.01 4.70 7.31
N PHE A 148 -13.68 4.61 7.41
CA PHE A 148 -12.97 3.34 7.64
C PHE A 148 -11.93 3.39 8.77
N LEU A 149 -12.05 4.36 9.68
CA LEU A 149 -11.26 4.37 10.92
C LEU A 149 -11.68 3.24 11.87
N TYR A 150 -10.85 3.01 12.89
CA TYR A 150 -11.01 1.94 13.89
C TYR A 150 -12.39 1.90 14.57
N ASP A 151 -13.09 3.03 14.70
CA ASP A 151 -14.41 3.15 15.34
C ASP A 151 -15.57 2.71 14.43
N LYS A 152 -15.28 2.42 13.15
CA LYS A 152 -16.29 2.08 12.13
C LYS A 152 -16.45 0.58 11.86
N GLY A 153 -15.68 -0.28 12.53
CA GLY A 153 -15.75 -1.73 12.33
C GLY A 153 -15.02 -2.22 11.07
N TYR A 154 -13.89 -1.56 10.73
CA TYR A 154 -13.03 -1.94 9.62
C TYR A 154 -11.59 -2.07 10.07
N ILE A 155 -10.84 -2.89 9.34
CA ILE A 155 -9.39 -3.01 9.40
C ILE A 155 -8.82 -2.74 8.01
N LEU A 156 -7.61 -2.20 7.95
CA LEU A 156 -6.87 -2.07 6.72
C LEU A 156 -5.85 -3.19 6.63
N GLU A 157 -5.68 -3.73 5.43
CA GLU A 157 -4.61 -4.65 5.07
C GLU A 157 -3.69 -3.94 4.06
N ILE A 158 -2.44 -3.68 4.46
CA ILE A 158 -1.40 -3.19 3.56
C ILE A 158 -0.75 -4.42 2.93
N THR A 159 -0.81 -4.57 1.61
CA THR A 159 -0.26 -5.74 0.93
C THR A 159 0.38 -5.38 -0.41
N ASP A 160 1.45 -6.08 -0.75
CA ASP A 160 2.06 -6.05 -2.09
C ASP A 160 1.39 -7.07 -3.04
N ASP A 161 0.53 -7.96 -2.49
CA ASP A 161 -0.27 -8.86 -3.29
C ASP A 161 -1.48 -8.12 -3.84
N LEU A 162 -1.38 -7.70 -5.11
CA LEU A 162 -2.52 -7.31 -5.94
C LEU A 162 -3.70 -8.25 -5.66
N PRO A 163 -4.95 -7.76 -5.55
CA PRO A 163 -6.10 -8.66 -5.54
C PRO A 163 -6.00 -9.54 -6.78
N PHE A 164 -5.97 -10.87 -6.59
CA PHE A 164 -5.78 -11.87 -7.65
C PHE A 164 -6.72 -11.60 -8.83
N ASN A 165 -6.25 -10.82 -9.81
CA ASN A 165 -7.00 -10.60 -11.01
C ASN A 165 -6.69 -11.74 -11.95
N LEU A 166 -7.49 -12.80 -11.87
CA LEU A 166 -7.34 -14.01 -12.66
C LEU A 166 -7.20 -13.68 -14.15
N GLN A 167 -7.85 -12.61 -14.63
CA GLN A 167 -7.76 -12.12 -16.00
C GLN A 167 -6.32 -11.76 -16.40
N ASN A 168 -5.53 -11.16 -15.52
CA ASN A 168 -4.14 -10.79 -15.80
C ASN A 168 -3.23 -12.01 -15.94
N TYR A 169 -3.57 -13.16 -15.35
CA TYR A 169 -2.81 -14.41 -15.47
C TYR A 169 -3.31 -15.29 -16.62
N LEU A 170 -4.63 -15.29 -16.86
CA LEU A 170 -5.27 -16.04 -17.95
C LEU A 170 -4.87 -15.50 -19.33
N VAL A 171 -4.69 -14.19 -19.49
CA VAL A 171 -4.35 -13.58 -20.77
C VAL A 171 -2.96 -14.04 -21.28
N PRO A 172 -1.85 -13.92 -20.51
CA PRO A 172 -0.55 -14.45 -20.94
C PRO A 172 -0.56 -15.96 -21.21
N PHE A 173 -1.30 -16.72 -20.39
CA PHE A 173 -1.46 -18.16 -20.58
C PHE A 173 -2.18 -18.49 -21.90
N ALA A 174 -3.29 -17.82 -22.18
CA ALA A 174 -4.05 -17.98 -23.41
C ALA A 174 -3.26 -17.53 -24.66
N ILE A 175 -2.51 -16.42 -24.57
CA ILE A 175 -1.62 -15.95 -25.63
C ILE A 175 -0.55 -17.01 -25.93
N THR A 176 0.07 -17.57 -24.89
CA THR A 176 1.09 -18.62 -25.03
C THR A 176 0.54 -19.85 -25.76
N ILE A 177 -0.63 -20.34 -25.35
CA ILE A 177 -1.31 -21.46 -26.01
C ILE A 177 -1.64 -21.13 -27.46
N GLY A 178 -2.20 -19.95 -27.73
CA GLY A 178 -2.56 -19.51 -29.07
C GLY A 178 -1.37 -19.47 -30.02
N ILE A 179 -0.21 -18.98 -29.56
CA ILE A 179 1.04 -18.98 -30.34
C ILE A 179 1.48 -20.41 -30.65
N CYS A 180 1.45 -21.32 -29.67
CA CYS A 180 1.81 -22.73 -29.89
C CYS A 180 0.92 -23.41 -30.95
N PHE A 181 -0.39 -23.17 -30.94
CA PHE A 181 -1.30 -23.71 -31.95
C PHE A 181 -1.01 -23.20 -33.36
N ILE A 182 -0.74 -21.89 -33.51
CA ILE A 182 -0.40 -21.30 -34.82
C ILE A 182 0.89 -21.93 -35.37
N VAL A 183 1.91 -22.07 -34.52
CA VAL A 183 3.18 -22.70 -34.92
C VAL A 183 2.94 -24.12 -35.43
N MET A 184 2.19 -24.95 -34.71
CA MET A 184 1.86 -26.32 -35.15
C MET A 184 1.18 -26.35 -36.51
N LEU A 185 0.21 -25.46 -36.76
CA LEU A 185 -0.52 -25.39 -38.04
C LEU A 185 0.36 -24.92 -39.22
N THR A 186 1.42 -24.16 -38.97
CA THR A 186 2.34 -23.72 -40.04
C THR A 186 3.39 -24.76 -40.42
N PHE A 187 3.67 -25.72 -39.55
CA PHE A 187 4.67 -26.78 -39.78
C PHE A 187 4.05 -28.14 -40.17
N MET A 188 2.72 -28.23 -40.20
CA MET A 188 1.96 -29.35 -40.77
C MET A 188 1.55 -29.03 -42.20
#